data_AF-A0A286A6Z3-F1
#
_entry.id   AF-A0A286A6Z3-F1
#
_cell.length_a   1.000
_cell.length_b   1.000
_cell.length_c   1.000
_cell.angle_alpha   90.00
_cell.angle_beta   90.00
_cell.angle_gamma   90.00
#
_symmetry.space_group_name_H-M   'P 1'
#
loop_
_entity.id
_entity.type
_entity.pdbx_description
1 polymer ?
#
loop_
_entity_poly.entity_id
_entity_poly.type
_entity_poly.pdbx_seq_one_letter_code
_entity_poly.pdbx_strand_id
1 'polypeptide(L)' 'MTIKERLLKLYDEFAKTSDAHLKANKKLSEEGNGFFDKKLLDDFAKTKLEWQNAANAYHSYLSNIINNKINVEAEE' A
#
# COMPACT_ATOMS: atom_id res chain seq x y z
N MET A 1 1.14 -2.81 21.95
CA MET A 1 1.97 -2.76 20.74
C MET A 1 2.59 -1.38 20.74
N THR A 2 3.88 -1.24 20.49
CA THR A 2 4.50 0.09 20.42
C THR A 2 4.13 0.80 19.12
N ILE A 3 4.25 2.12 19.12
CA ILE A 3 4.02 2.95 17.93
C ILE A 3 4.94 2.52 16.78
N LYS A 4 6.19 2.14 17.09
CA LYS A 4 7.16 1.59 16.16
C LYS A 4 6.70 0.26 15.55
N GLU A 5 6.21 -0.67 16.36
CA GLU A 5 5.67 -1.95 15.88
C GLU A 5 4.50 -1.73 14.93
N ARG A 6 3.60 -0.81 15.26
CA ARG A 6 2.49 -0.44 14.36
C ARG A 6 2.99 0.17 13.05
N LEU A 7 3.95 1.09 13.11
CA LEU A 7 4.51 1.74 11.93
C LEU A 7 5.16 0.71 10.99
N LEU A 8 5.90 -0.26 11.54
CA LEU A 8 6.50 -1.36 10.78
C LEU A 8 5.44 -2.26 10.15
N LYS A 9 4.36 -2.58 10.87
CA LYS A 9 3.25 -3.37 10.31
C LYS A 9 2.57 -2.66 9.13
N LEU A 10 2.32 -1.35 9.26
CA LEU A 10 1.73 -0.54 8.18
C LEU A 10 2.68 -0.43 6.99
N TYR A 11 3.98 -0.30 7.24
CA TYR A 11 5.01 -0.31 6.19
C TYR A 11 5.03 -1.64 5.43
N ASP A 12 5.01 -2.78 6.13
CA ASP A 12 5.00 -4.11 5.50
C ASP A 12 3.75 -4.31 4.63
N GLU A 13 2.58 -3.86 5.12
CA GLU A 13 1.34 -3.91 4.34
C GLU A 13 1.41 -3.04 3.08
N PHE A 14 1.96 -1.83 3.21
CA PHE A 14 2.20 -0.95 2.07
C PHE A 14 3.20 -1.54 1.06
N ALA A 15 4.29 -2.14 1.52
CA ALA A 15 5.28 -2.78 0.65
C ALA A 15 4.67 -3.98 -0.10
N LYS A 16 3.90 -4.83 0.60
CA LYS A 16 3.22 -5.99 0.01
C LYS A 16 2.20 -5.58 -1.06
N THR A 17 1.39 -4.57 -0.78
CA THR A 17 0.38 -4.07 -1.75
C THR A 17 1.03 -3.35 -2.93
N SER A 18 2.17 -2.68 -2.71
CA SER A 18 2.96 -2.07 -3.79
C SER A 18 3.48 -3.12 -4.78
N ASP A 19 4.04 -4.24 -4.30
CA ASP A 19 4.49 -5.33 -5.16
C ASP A 19 3.33 -5.95 -5.96
N ALA A 20 2.18 -6.17 -5.32
CA ALA A 20 0.99 -6.69 -5.99
C ALA A 20 0.47 -5.73 -7.09
N HIS A 21 0.42 -4.43 -6.80
CA HIS A 21 0.01 -3.41 -7.76
C HIS A 21 0.96 -3.31 -8.95
N LEU A 22 2.28 -3.33 -8.72
CA LEU A 22 3.28 -3.32 -9.78
C LEU A 22 3.17 -4.56 -10.69
N LYS A 23 2.93 -5.74 -10.10
CA LYS A 23 2.70 -6.98 -10.86
C LYS A 23 1.44 -6.91 -11.70
N ALA A 24 0.35 -6.36 -11.18
CA ALA A 24 -0.89 -6.18 -11.93
C ALA A 24 -0.72 -5.18 -13.08
N ASN A 25 -0.02 -4.06 -12.84
CA ASN A 25 0.29 -3.08 -13.87
C ASN A 25 1.14 -3.70 -15.00
N LYS A 26 2.17 -4.48 -14.63
CA LYS A 26 3.02 -5.18 -15.59
C LYS A 26 2.22 -6.13 -16.48
N LYS A 27 1.34 -6.95 -15.90
CA LYS A 27 0.43 -7.84 -16.66
C LYS A 27 -0.46 -7.06 -17.60
N LEU A 28 -1.06 -5.96 -17.13
CA LEU A 28 -1.92 -5.10 -17.94
C LEU A 28 -1.16 -4.51 -19.15
N SER A 29 0.12 -4.17 -18.98
CA SER A 29 0.95 -3.58 -20.06
C SER A 29 1.59 -4.60 -21.01
N GLU A 30 1.85 -5.82 -20.56
CA GLU A 30 2.64 -6.82 -21.31
C GLU A 30 1.78 -7.91 -21.96
N GLU A 31 0.56 -8.16 -21.46
CA GLU A 31 -0.34 -9.12 -22.10
C GLU A 31 -0.94 -8.53 -23.39
N GLY A 32 -0.98 -9.32 -24.47
CA GLY A 32 -1.26 -8.83 -25.84
C GLY A 32 -2.60 -8.12 -26.04
N ASN A 33 -3.57 -8.34 -25.15
CA ASN A 33 -4.86 -7.63 -25.09
C ASN A 33 -5.09 -6.95 -23.72
N GLY A 34 -4.03 -6.69 -22.93
CA GLY A 34 -4.12 -6.33 -21.52
C GLY A 34 -5.11 -5.20 -21.22
N PHE A 35 -4.95 -4.05 -21.87
CA PHE A 35 -5.85 -2.89 -21.70
C PHE A 35 -7.28 -3.09 -22.24
N PHE A 36 -7.54 -4.17 -22.98
CA PHE A 36 -8.86 -4.52 -23.50
C PHE A 36 -9.45 -5.77 -22.81
N ASP A 37 -8.68 -6.41 -21.93
CA ASP A 37 -9.14 -7.52 -21.11
C ASP A 37 -9.77 -6.97 -19.82
N LYS A 38 -11.09 -7.13 -19.72
CA LYS A 38 -11.86 -6.69 -18.56
C LYS A 38 -11.33 -7.26 -17.25
N LYS A 39 -10.91 -8.53 -17.23
CA LYS A 39 -10.41 -9.16 -16.01
C LYS A 39 -9.10 -8.53 -15.56
N LEU A 40 -8.20 -8.25 -16.49
CA LEU A 40 -6.92 -7.59 -16.16
C LEU A 40 -7.14 -6.15 -15.67
N LEU A 41 -8.13 -5.44 -16.23
CA LEU A 41 -8.54 -4.13 -15.73
C LEU A 41 -9.15 -4.20 -14.32
N ASP A 42 -10.02 -5.17 -14.07
CA ASP A 42 -10.64 -5.39 -12.74
C ASP A 42 -9.58 -5.75 -11.69
N ASP A 43 -8.63 -6.63 -12.03
CA ASP A 43 -7.50 -7.01 -11.16
C ASP A 43 -6.57 -5.81 -10.89
N PHE A 44 -6.30 -4.98 -11.90
CA PHE A 44 -5.54 -3.75 -11.72
C PHE A 44 -6.27 -2.74 -10.82
N ALA A 45 -7.57 -2.53 -11.04
CA ALA A 45 -8.39 -1.62 -10.23
C ALA A 45 -8.41 -2.05 -8.76
N LYS A 46 -8.56 -3.36 -8.51
CA LYS A 46 -8.52 -3.92 -7.16
C LYS A 46 -7.17 -3.68 -6.48
N THR A 47 -6.06 -4.06 -7.12
CA THR A 47 -4.73 -3.88 -6.53
C THR A 47 -4.35 -2.42 -6.34
N LYS A 48 -4.81 -1.52 -7.22
CA LYS A 48 -4.67 -0.07 -7.06
C LYS A 48 -5.38 0.43 -5.80
N LEU A 49 -6.62 0.00 -5.57
CA LEU A 49 -7.39 0.40 -4.38
C LEU A 49 -6.72 -0.10 -3.09
N GLU A 50 -6.29 -1.36 -3.07
CA GLU A 50 -5.58 -1.95 -1.93
C GLU A 50 -4.28 -1.19 -1.62
N TRP A 51 -3.48 -0.91 -2.65
CA TRP A 51 -2.27 -0.11 -2.54
C TRP A 51 -2.53 1.30 -2.01
N GLN A 52 -3.55 1.99 -2.56
CA GLN A 52 -3.89 3.35 -2.13
C GLN A 52 -4.33 3.39 -0.67
N ASN A 53 -5.11 2.41 -0.21
CA ASN A 53 -5.53 2.32 1.18
C ASN A 53 -4.34 2.09 2.12
N ALA A 54 -3.44 1.17 1.78
CA ALA A 54 -2.24 0.90 2.57
C ALA A 54 -1.28 2.10 2.61
N ALA A 55 -1.07 2.76 1.47
CA ALA A 55 -0.27 3.98 1.37
C ALA A 55 -0.84 5.10 2.26
N ASN A 56 -2.15 5.33 2.18
CA ASN A 56 -2.82 6.34 2.99
C ASN A 56 -2.70 6.03 4.49
N ALA A 57 -2.88 4.77 4.90
CA ALA A 57 -2.76 4.38 6.29
C ALA A 57 -1.33 4.59 6.83
N TYR A 58 -0.32 4.14 6.09
CA TYR A 58 1.08 4.32 6.45
C TYR A 58 1.47 5.80 6.54
N HIS A 59 1.21 6.57 5.48
CA HIS A 59 1.61 7.98 5.43
C HIS A 59 0.85 8.84 6.44
N SER A 60 -0.45 8.60 6.65
CA SER A 60 -1.21 9.35 7.66
C SER A 60 -0.66 9.10 9.07
N TYR A 61 -0.33 7.84 9.39
CA TYR A 61 0.25 7.49 10.68
C TYR A 61 1.65 8.08 10.87
N LEU A 62 2.50 7.98 9.84
CA LEU A 62 3.83 8.60 9.83
C LEU A 62 3.76 10.12 10.00
N SER A 63 2.86 10.79 9.27
CA SER A 63 2.65 12.24 9.41
C SER A 63 2.18 12.61 10.81
N ASN A 64 1.30 11.82 11.43
CA ASN A 64 0.88 12.05 12.81
C ASN A 64 2.07 11.99 13.80
N ILE A 65 2.95 11.00 13.65
CA ILE A 65 4.16 10.86 14.47
C ILE A 65 5.07 12.08 14.30
N ILE A 66 5.34 12.48 13.05
CA ILE A 66 6.24 13.60 12.74
C ILE A 66 5.68 14.92 13.26
N ASN A 67 4.41 15.22 12.96
CA ASN A 67 3.79 16.51 13.28
C ASN A 67 3.64 16.71 14.79
N ASN A 68 3.37 15.64 15.53
CA ASN A 68 3.17 15.69 16.98
C ASN A 68 4.43 15.28 17.77
N LYS A 69 5.55 15.00 17.09
CA LYS A 69 6.83 14.58 17.71
C LYS A 69 6.66 13.40 18.68
N ILE A 70 5.84 12.42 18.29
CA ILE A 70 5.47 11.30 19.15
C ILE A 70 6.69 10.40 19.36
N ASN A 71 6.92 9.99 20.61
CA ASN A 71 7.93 8.99 20.92
C ASN A 71 7.50 7.62 20.38
N VAL A 72 8.24 7.08 19.42
CA VAL A 72 7.91 5.81 18.75
C VAL A 72 8.06 4.58 19.65
N GLU A 73 8.79 4.71 20.76
CA GLU A 73 8.94 3.64 21.76
C GLU A 73 7.80 3.66 22.80
N ALA A 74 6.86 4.61 22.72
CA ALA A 74 5.67 4.61 23.56
C ALA A 74 4.70 3.47 23.17
N GLU A 75 3.98 2.96 24.15
CA GLU A 75 2.86 2.04 23.94
C GLU A 75 1.64 2.78 23.40
N GLU A 76 0.89 2.10 22.53
CA GLU A 76 -0.36 2.57 21.96
C GLU A 76 -1.55 1.73 22.45
#